data_AF-A0A938DHV0-F1
#
_entry.id   AF-A0A938DHV0-F1
#
_cell.length_a   1.000
_cell.length_b   1.000
_cell.length_c   1.000
_cell.angle_alpha   90.00
_cell.angle_beta   90.00
_cell.angle_gamma   90.00
#
_symmetry.space_group_name_H-M   'P 1'
#
loop_
_entity.id
_entity.type
_entity.pdbx_description
1 polymer ?
#
loop_
_entity_poly.entity_id
_entity_poly.type
_entity_poly.pdbx_seq_one_letter_code
_entity_poly.pdbx_strand_id
1 'polypeptide(L)' 'MSDLVAALDIGTNSFHLVVAKPVPGGFEVVTREKEVVRLGHGGGDMKELSDEAIERGIKCLVRLAAIAE' A
#
# COMPACT_ATOMS: atom_id res chain seq x y z
N MET A 1 3.30 -22.53 7.38
CA MET A 1 2.77 -21.22 6.97
C MET A 1 3.84 -20.21 7.33
N SER A 2 4.22 -19.34 6.41
CA SER A 2 5.21 -18.30 6.66
C SER A 2 4.71 -17.39 7.78
N ASP A 3 5.47 -17.22 8.86
CA ASP A 3 5.16 -16.29 9.95
C ASP A 3 5.35 -14.82 9.50
N LEU A 4 5.09 -14.48 8.24
CA LEU A 4 5.27 -13.12 7.75
C LEU A 4 4.01 -12.30 8.03
N VAL A 5 4.22 -11.04 8.40
CA VAL A 5 3.19 -10.03 8.54
C VAL A 5 3.41 -8.94 7.50
N ALA A 6 2.31 -8.44 6.95
CA ALA A 6 2.33 -7.32 6.03
C ALA A 6 1.55 -6.14 6.61
N ALA A 7 2.06 -4.92 6.42
CA ALA A 7 1.38 -3.68 6.76
C ALA A 7 1.31 -2.78 5.52
N LEU A 8 0.11 -2.33 5.18
CA LEU A 8 -0.16 -1.44 4.06
C LEU A 8 -0.69 -0.10 4.58
N ASP A 9 -0.04 0.98 4.19
CA ASP A 9 -0.48 2.35 4.42
C ASP A 9 -0.96 2.97 3.10
N ILE A 10 -2.17 3.55 3.12
CA ILE A 10 -2.86 4.12 1.97
C ILE A 10 -2.94 5.64 2.17
N GLY A 11 -1.91 6.34 1.71
CA GLY A 11 -1.85 7.79 1.77
C GLY A 11 -2.44 8.47 0.52
N THR A 12 -2.79 9.75 0.67
CA THR A 12 -3.33 10.59 -0.41
C THR A 12 -2.41 10.68 -1.63
N ASN A 13 -1.09 10.61 -1.43
CA ASN A 13 -0.11 10.68 -2.53
C ASN A 13 0.49 9.32 -2.90
N SER A 14 0.70 8.44 -1.92
CA SER A 14 1.47 7.22 -2.10
C SER A 14 1.00 6.11 -1.18
N PHE A 15 1.09 4.88 -1.65
CA PHE A 15 0.88 3.68 -0.84
C PHE A 15 2.24 3.10 -0.45
N HIS A 16 2.30 2.52 0.75
CA HIS A 16 3.52 1.94 1.33
C HIS A 16 3.20 0.56 1.87
N LEU A 17 3.91 -0.45 1.42
CA LEU A 17 3.81 -1.82 1.94
C LEU A 17 5.11 -2.16 2.67
N VAL A 18 4.99 -2.81 3.82
CA VAL A 18 6.10 -3.44 4.52
C VAL A 18 5.73 -4.89 4.80
N VAL A 19 6.57 -5.83 4.38
CA VAL A 19 6.48 -7.25 4.78
C VAL A 19 7.61 -7.54 5.74
N ALA A 20 7.31 -8.16 6.87
CA ALA A 20 8.27 -8.41 7.92
C ALA A 20 8.03 -9.75 8.61
N LYS A 21 9.08 -10.31 9.19
CA LYS A 21 9.04 -11.49 10.05
C LYS A 21 9.09 -11.05 11.51
N PRO A 22 8.11 -11.40 12.36
CA PRO A 22 8.20 -11.22 13.80
C PRO A 22 9.37 -12.05 14.36
N VAL A 23 10.15 -11.42 15.23
CA VAL A 23 11.28 -12.04 15.94
C VAL A 23 11.21 -11.66 17.42
N PRO A 24 11.88 -12.38 18.33
CA PRO A 24 11.97 -11.95 19.72
C PRO A 24 12.51 -10.52 19.82
N GLY A 25 11.70 -9.60 20.36
CA GLY A 25 12.07 -8.19 20.52
C GLY A 25 11.75 -7.27 19.33
N GLY A 26 11.11 -7.75 18.27
CA GLY A 26 10.67 -6.86 17.18
C GLY A 26 10.32 -7.57 15.87
N PHE A 27 10.75 -6.96 14.76
CA PHE A 27 10.48 -7.44 13.40
C PHE A 27 11.71 -7.28 12.51
N GLU A 28 11.97 -8.26 11.67
CA GLU A 28 12.93 -8.17 10.57
C GLU A 28 12.19 -7.86 9.27
N VAL A 29 12.52 -6.74 8.63
CA VAL A 29 11.90 -6.33 7.37
C VAL A 29 12.42 -7.22 6.24
N VAL A 30 11.49 -7.88 5.55
CA VAL A 30 11.78 -8.70 4.37
C VAL A 30 11.76 -7.85 3.11
N THR A 31 10.72 -7.02 2.95
CA THR A 31 10.63 -6.08 1.84
C THR A 31 9.83 -4.83 2.20
N ARG A 32 10.09 -3.76 1.45
CA ARG A 32 9.32 -2.51 1.50
C ARG A 32 9.05 -2.03 0.09
N GLU A 33 7.82 -1.65 -0.16
CA GLU A 33 7.40 -1.09 -1.44
C GLU A 33 6.74 0.26 -1.23
N LYS A 34 6.94 1.15 -2.19
CA LYS A 34 6.30 2.46 -2.23
C LYS A 34 5.87 2.77 -3.65
N GLU A 35 4.62 3.15 -3.82
CA GLU A 35 4.09 3.56 -5.10
C GLU A 35 3.38 4.90 -5.00
N VAL A 36 3.68 5.81 -5.92
CA VAL A 36 3.03 7.11 -6.01
C VAL A 36 1.74 6.96 -6.81
N VAL A 37 0.61 6.95 -6.12
CA VAL A 37 -0.73 6.70 -6.69
C VAL A 37 -1.47 8.01 -6.98
N ARG A 38 -1.19 9.06 -6.18
CA ARG A 38 -1.89 10.36 -6.23
C ARG A 38 -3.41 10.19 -6.16
N LEU A 39 -3.88 9.56 -5.08
CA LEU A 39 -5.32 9.41 -4.80
C LEU A 39 -6.02 10.76 -4.68
N GLY A 40 -5.41 11.73 -4.01
CA GLY A 40 -6.02 13.07 -3.83
C GLY A 40 -5.97 13.97 -5.06
N HIS A 41 -5.54 13.46 -6.21
CA HIS A 41 -5.47 14.25 -7.45
C HIS A 41 -6.71 14.01 -8.31
N GLY A 42 -7.32 15.09 -8.80
CA GLY A 42 -8.46 15.03 -9.72
C GLY A 42 -9.83 14.97 -9.06
N GLY A 43 -9.91 14.84 -7.73
CA GLY A 43 -11.14 15.09 -6.98
C GLY A 43 -11.42 16.58 -6.94
N GLY A 44 -12.61 17.01 -7.37
CA GLY A 44 -13.04 18.41 -7.27
C GLY A 44 -13.13 18.82 -5.79
N ASP A 45 -14.24 18.48 -5.14
CA ASP A 45 -14.35 18.63 -3.70
C ASP A 45 -13.47 17.57 -3.01
N MET A 46 -12.67 17.97 -2.01
CA MET A 46 -11.61 17.14 -1.41
C MET A 46 -12.15 15.89 -0.67
N LYS A 47 -13.46 15.68 -0.69
CA LYS A 47 -14.17 14.55 -0.08
C LYS A 47 -14.36 13.36 -1.02
N GLU A 48 -14.15 13.54 -2.32
CA GLU A 48 -14.38 12.49 -3.31
C GLU A 48 -13.11 12.19 -4.11
N LEU A 49 -12.84 10.90 -4.30
CA LEU A 49 -11.80 10.44 -5.21
C LEU A 49 -12.39 10.41 -6.62
N SER A 50 -11.65 10.87 -7.62
CA SER A 50 -12.06 10.67 -9.01
C SER A 50 -12.00 9.18 -9.38
N ASP A 51 -12.78 8.77 -10.37
CA ASP A 51 -12.77 7.40 -10.89
C ASP A 51 -11.35 6.98 -11.33
N GLU A 52 -10.62 7.89 -11.95
CA GLU A 52 -9.24 7.68 -12.37
C GLU A 52 -8.29 7.45 -11.17
N ALA A 53 -8.51 8.17 -10.06
CA ALA A 53 -7.75 7.97 -8.84
C ALA A 53 -8.04 6.60 -8.21
N ILE A 54 -9.31 6.20 -8.19
CA ILE A 54 -9.73 4.87 -7.72
C ILE A 54 -9.10 3.78 -8.59
N GLU A 55 -9.13 3.91 -9.91
CA GLU A 55 -8.56 2.93 -10.83
C GLU A 55 -7.05 2.76 -10.62
N ARG A 56 -6.31 3.87 -10.49
CA ARG A 56 -4.87 3.82 -10.15
C ARG A 56 -4.64 3.14 -8.79
N GLY A 57 -5.47 3.47 -7.80
CA GLY A 57 -5.42 2.86 -6.47
C GLY A 57 -5.59 1.35 -6.52
N ILE A 58 -6.63 0.86 -7.21
CA ILE A 58 -6.91 -0.57 -7.35
C ILE A 58 -5.74 -1.28 -8.06
N LYS A 59 -5.21 -0.71 -9.16
CA LYS A 59 -4.05 -1.28 -9.86
C LYS A 59 -2.83 -1.41 -8.95
N CYS A 60 -2.56 -0.40 -8.13
CA CYS A 60 -1.50 -0.45 -7.13
C CYS A 60 -1.76 -1.53 -6.06
N LEU A 61 -2.99 -1.62 -5.53
CA LEU A 61 -3.36 -2.64 -4.54
C LEU A 61 -3.15 -4.07 -5.06
N VAL A 62 -3.53 -4.35 -6.31
CA VAL A 62 -3.30 -5.67 -6.93
C VAL A 62 -1.81 -6.01 -6.97
N ARG A 63 -0.96 -5.04 -7.34
CA ARG A 63 0.49 -5.23 -7.36
C ARG A 63 1.06 -5.48 -5.97
N LEU A 64 0.64 -4.70 -4.97
CA LEU A 64 1.12 -4.84 -3.59
C LEU A 64 0.64 -6.14 -2.94
N ALA A 65 -0.57 -6.60 -3.26
CA ALA A 65 -1.08 -7.90 -2.80
C ALA A 65 -0.19 -9.05 -3.27
N ALA A 66 0.22 -9.07 -4.54
CA ALA A 66 1.13 -10.09 -5.08
C ALA A 66 2.52 -10.11 -4.43
N ILE A 67 2.91 -9.04 -3.72
CA ILE A 67 4.17 -8.97 -2.97
C ILE A 67 4.00 -9.46 -1.53
N ALA A 68 2.78 -9.41 -1.00
CA ALA A 68 2.45 -9.82 0.35
C ALA A 68 2.03 -11.30 0.48
N GLU A 69 1.70 -11.96 -0.64
CA GLU A 69 1.47 -13.42 -0.73
C GLU A 69 2.77 -14.24 -0.66
#